data_AF-A0AAX3NUI5-F1
#
_entry.id   AF-A0AAX3NUI5-F1
#
_cell.length_a   1.000
_cell.length_b   1.000
_cell.length_c   1.000
_cell.angle_alpha   90.00
_cell.angle_beta   90.00
_cell.angle_gamma   90.00
#
_symmetry.space_group_name_H-M   'P 1'
#
loop_
_entity.id
_entity.type
_entity.pdbx_description
1 polymer ?
#
loop_
_entity_poly.entity_id
_entity_poly.type
_entity_poly.pdbx_seq_one_letter_code
_entity_poly.pdbx_strand_id
1 'polypeptide(L)'
;MKRGILLAVPCTITLLIGGVLLWPTAPTAGSSPAQANQHAQSQPHDPEQEAADALQARYRTFVSAQSSLTVPTEITLASLQILFDEREQLRQQSFTPAEQAQLFAEDRLMEQLTLRRRALAEARDSDKSQLASELDLWLVEQPSWFREAEANSRLLKELQELEQMDPAKRDALLLETGGPEAVDRMRQLEQYRQGFKEQLSGYLAERKQLPNEARAAQQQELLARWFEPGEWRRVEALTRLKLGEPPAE
;
A
#
# COMPACT_ATOMS: atom_id res chain seq x y z
N MET A 1 -29.73 16.99 33.08
CA MET A 1 -29.53 16.74 31.64
C MET A 1 -28.25 17.46 31.22
N LYS A 2 -27.12 16.74 31.19
CA LYS A 2 -25.78 17.28 30.92
C LYS A 2 -25.36 16.85 29.51
N ARG A 3 -25.12 17.83 28.63
CA ARG A 3 -24.48 17.62 27.32
C ARG A 3 -22.97 17.69 27.55
N GLY A 4 -22.30 16.55 27.43
CA GLY A 4 -20.83 16.47 27.40
C GLY A 4 -20.34 16.73 25.98
N ILE A 5 -19.55 17.78 25.82
CA ILE A 5 -18.81 18.11 24.60
C ILE A 5 -17.53 17.26 24.64
N LEU A 6 -17.37 16.33 23.69
CA LEU A 6 -16.14 15.59 23.50
C LEU A 6 -15.32 16.34 22.41
N LEU A 7 -14.19 16.89 22.82
CA LEU A 7 -13.18 17.46 21.93
C LEU A 7 -12.50 16.31 21.16
N ALA A 8 -12.69 16.28 19.85
CA ALA A 8 -11.95 15.44 18.94
C ALA A 8 -10.60 16.10 18.64
N VAL A 9 -9.50 15.43 19.00
CA VAL A 9 -8.13 15.79 18.62
C VAL A 9 -7.80 15.06 17.32
N PRO A 10 -7.50 15.75 16.20
CA PRO A 10 -7.06 15.11 14.98
C PRO A 10 -5.55 14.85 15.03
N CYS A 11 -5.14 13.58 15.12
CA CYS A 11 -3.76 13.18 14.89
C CYS A 11 -3.46 13.17 13.39
N THR A 12 -2.81 14.22 12.90
CA THR A 12 -2.20 14.25 11.57
C THR A 12 -0.85 13.54 11.63
N ILE A 13 -0.75 12.35 11.04
CA ILE A 13 0.52 11.68 10.79
C ILE A 13 1.12 12.29 9.52
N THR A 14 2.11 13.17 9.69
CA THR A 14 2.95 13.66 8.60
C THR A 14 3.93 12.57 8.17
N LEU A 15 3.66 12.01 7.00
CA LEU A 15 4.58 11.19 6.19
C LEU A 15 5.81 12.04 5.80
N LEU A 16 6.96 11.76 6.41
CA LEU A 16 8.24 12.33 5.98
C LEU A 16 8.87 11.45 4.91
N ILE A 17 8.70 11.85 3.65
CA ILE A 17 9.53 11.43 2.52
C ILE A 17 10.37 12.64 2.09
N GLY A 18 11.70 12.46 2.06
CA GLY A 18 12.60 13.14 1.14
C GLY A 18 13.05 14.57 1.52
N GLY A 19 14.34 14.70 1.87
CA GLY A 19 14.98 16.01 2.01
C GLY A 19 16.49 15.91 2.18
N VAL A 20 17.19 15.49 1.12
CA VAL A 20 18.63 15.76 0.99
C VAL A 20 18.79 17.25 0.78
N LEU A 21 19.33 17.97 1.78
CA LEU A 21 19.80 19.34 1.62
C LEU A 21 21.21 19.46 2.23
N LEU A 22 22.16 19.46 1.30
CA LEU A 22 23.36 20.29 1.21
C LEU A 22 23.82 21.05 2.48
N TRP A 23 25.06 20.77 2.86
CA TRP A 23 25.97 21.66 3.62
C TRP A 23 25.96 23.11 3.12
N PRO A 24 26.25 24.10 4.00
CA PRO A 24 27.63 24.57 4.09
C PRO A 24 28.14 25.08 5.47
N THR A 25 29.48 25.09 5.54
CA THR A 25 30.42 25.94 6.31
C THR A 25 30.58 25.77 7.82
N ALA A 26 31.79 25.33 8.19
CA ALA A 26 32.44 25.67 9.45
C ALA A 26 32.87 27.15 9.47
N PRO A 27 32.98 27.73 10.68
CA PRO A 27 34.22 28.43 11.01
C PRO A 27 34.81 27.89 12.32
N THR A 28 36.09 27.56 12.26
CA THR A 28 37.00 27.43 13.41
C THR A 28 37.32 28.81 13.96
N ALA A 29 37.17 29.01 15.28
CA ALA A 29 38.13 29.70 16.14
C ALA A 29 37.57 29.91 17.56
N GLY A 30 38.43 29.65 18.55
CA GLY A 30 38.43 30.42 19.80
C GLY A 30 37.72 29.81 21.00
N SER A 31 38.39 28.87 21.67
CA SER A 31 38.10 28.54 23.06
C SER A 31 38.26 29.77 23.95
N SER A 32 37.26 30.04 24.79
CA SER A 32 37.44 30.76 26.06
C SER A 32 36.46 30.19 27.08
N PRO A 33 36.94 29.49 28.13
CA PRO A 33 36.10 28.92 29.17
C PRO A 33 35.97 29.97 30.27
N ALA A 34 35.01 30.88 30.17
CA ALA A 34 34.69 31.77 31.28
C ALA A 34 33.22 32.16 31.23
N GLN A 35 32.47 31.67 32.22
CA GLN A 35 31.19 32.20 32.66
C GLN A 35 30.03 32.13 31.65
N ALA A 36 29.39 30.97 31.58
CA ALA A 36 27.95 30.91 31.38
C ALA A 36 27.34 30.16 32.56
N ASN A 37 26.65 30.94 33.39
CA ASN A 37 25.85 30.50 34.51
C ASN A 37 25.03 29.26 34.20
N GLN A 38 24.98 28.41 35.22
CA GLN A 38 23.82 27.65 35.68
C GLN A 38 22.48 28.20 35.15
N HIS A 39 22.13 27.77 33.95
CA HIS A 39 20.75 27.51 33.58
C HIS A 39 20.74 26.05 33.13
N ALA A 40 20.72 25.16 34.12
CA ALA A 40 20.05 23.88 33.93
C ALA A 40 18.64 24.25 33.49
N GLN A 41 18.40 24.23 32.19
CA GLN A 41 17.08 24.36 31.61
C GLN A 41 16.29 23.19 32.17
N SER A 42 15.51 23.46 33.21
CA SER A 42 14.38 22.62 33.59
C SER A 42 13.41 22.72 32.42
N GLN A 43 13.64 21.91 31.37
CA GLN A 43 12.62 21.63 30.37
C GLN A 43 11.39 21.19 31.18
N PRO A 44 10.21 21.79 31.00
CA PRO A 44 9.00 21.28 31.61
C PRO A 44 8.88 19.83 31.15
N HIS A 45 9.00 18.87 32.07
CA HIS A 45 8.70 17.47 31.76
C HIS A 45 7.21 17.39 31.48
N ASP A 46 6.87 17.37 30.20
CA ASP A 46 5.54 17.03 29.75
C ASP A 46 5.39 15.50 29.88
N PRO A 47 4.57 15.01 30.82
CA PRO A 47 4.40 13.59 31.05
C PRO A 47 3.82 12.87 29.81
N GLU A 48 3.09 13.57 28.94
CA GLU A 48 2.59 13.00 27.70
C GLU A 48 3.73 12.74 26.70
N GLN A 49 4.67 13.70 26.59
CA GLN A 49 5.85 13.54 25.74
C GLN A 49 6.78 12.44 26.25
N GLU A 50 7.01 12.37 27.57
CA GLU A 50 7.83 11.31 28.16
C GLU A 50 7.21 9.92 27.95
N ALA A 51 5.89 9.79 28.09
CA ALA A 51 5.17 8.55 27.80
C ALA A 51 5.26 8.16 26.31
N ALA A 52 5.16 9.14 25.41
CA ALA A 52 5.30 8.93 23.97
C ALA A 52 6.72 8.49 23.60
N ASP A 53 7.75 9.13 24.16
CA ASP A 53 9.15 8.79 23.95
C ASP A 53 9.44 7.37 24.48
N ALA A 54 8.90 7.01 25.65
CA ALA A 54 9.02 5.67 26.22
C ALA A 54 8.32 4.62 25.34
N LEU A 55 7.12 4.92 24.82
CA LEU A 55 6.42 4.04 23.90
C LEU A 55 7.21 3.85 22.59
N GLN A 56 7.78 4.93 22.05
CA GLN A 56 8.61 4.88 20.86
C GLN A 56 9.87 4.04 21.09
N ALA A 57 10.51 4.16 22.25
CA ALA A 57 11.66 3.33 22.61
C ALA A 57 11.28 1.84 22.65
N ARG A 58 10.18 1.48 23.32
CA ARG A 58 9.66 0.09 23.33
C ARG A 58 9.34 -0.39 21.92
N TYR A 59 8.76 0.46 21.08
CA TYR A 59 8.45 0.12 19.70
C TYR A 59 9.70 -0.19 18.87
N ARG A 60 10.78 0.60 19.01
CA ARG A 60 12.04 0.34 18.31
C ARG A 60 12.68 -0.98 18.76
N THR A 61 12.63 -1.27 20.06
CA THR A 61 13.09 -2.56 20.59
C THR A 61 12.26 -3.72 20.05
N PHE A 62 10.93 -3.58 20.00
CA PHE A 62 10.03 -4.57 19.41
C PHE A 62 10.35 -4.84 17.93
N VAL A 63 10.50 -3.80 17.11
CA VAL A 63 10.85 -3.96 15.68
C VAL A 63 12.19 -4.68 15.51
N SER A 64 13.19 -4.33 16.33
CA SER A 64 14.47 -5.02 16.32
C SER A 64 14.31 -6.50 16.68
N ALA A 65 13.56 -6.84 17.73
CA ALA A 65 13.32 -8.23 18.13
C ALA A 65 12.55 -9.01 17.06
N GLN A 66 11.53 -8.38 16.46
CA GLN A 66 10.75 -8.97 15.38
C GLN A 66 11.60 -9.29 14.15
N SER A 67 12.57 -8.43 13.80
CA SER A 67 13.50 -8.68 12.69
C SER A 67 14.42 -9.89 12.90
N SER A 68 14.57 -10.33 14.15
CA SER A 68 15.34 -11.52 14.51
C SER A 68 14.51 -12.81 14.50
N LEU A 69 13.20 -12.72 14.28
CA LEU A 69 12.35 -13.91 14.13
C LEU A 69 12.74 -14.68 12.88
N THR A 70 12.70 -16.01 12.98
CA THR A 70 13.04 -16.88 11.86
C THR A 70 11.91 -16.86 10.84
N VAL A 71 12.18 -16.31 9.66
CA VAL A 71 11.24 -16.40 8.54
C VAL A 71 11.21 -17.86 8.06
N PRO A 72 10.05 -18.51 8.02
CA PRO A 72 9.97 -19.89 7.57
C PRO A 72 10.32 -19.98 6.08
N THR A 73 11.14 -20.97 5.74
CA THR A 73 11.55 -21.23 4.34
C THR A 73 10.38 -21.72 3.50
N GLU A 74 9.50 -22.52 4.11
CA GLU A 74 8.27 -23.01 3.51
C GLU A 74 7.09 -22.25 4.11
N ILE A 75 6.28 -21.61 3.28
CA ILE A 75 5.11 -20.85 3.72
C ILE A 75 3.92 -21.79 3.85
N THR A 76 3.86 -22.54 4.93
CA THR A 76 2.75 -23.48 5.27
C THR A 76 1.83 -22.91 6.36
N LEU A 77 0.65 -23.49 6.57
CA LEU A 77 -0.22 -23.05 7.67
C LEU A 77 0.50 -23.16 9.02
N ALA A 78 1.11 -24.32 9.30
CA ALA A 78 1.78 -24.58 10.57
C ALA A 78 2.96 -23.63 10.82
N SER A 79 3.77 -23.34 9.80
CA SER A 79 4.90 -22.42 9.94
C SER A 79 4.46 -20.97 10.13
N LEU A 80 3.40 -20.54 9.46
CA LEU A 80 2.82 -19.22 9.66
C LEU A 80 2.19 -19.06 11.05
N GLN A 81 1.54 -20.10 11.58
CA GLN A 81 1.03 -20.11 12.94
C GLN A 81 2.16 -19.88 13.95
N ILE A 82 3.25 -20.64 13.85
CA ILE A 82 4.42 -20.47 14.73
C ILE A 82 4.96 -19.04 14.64
N LEU A 83 5.18 -18.51 13.43
CA LEU A 83 5.71 -17.16 13.25
C LEU A 83 4.78 -16.08 13.86
N PHE A 84 3.47 -16.20 13.65
CA PHE A 84 2.52 -15.21 14.17
C PHE A 84 2.31 -15.33 15.67
N ASP A 85 2.40 -16.54 16.24
CA ASP A 85 2.40 -16.76 17.69
C ASP A 85 3.65 -16.15 18.34
N GLU A 86 4.84 -16.33 17.76
CA GLU A 86 6.08 -15.69 18.23
C GLU A 86 5.99 -14.15 18.18
N ARG A 87 5.44 -13.61 17.09
CA ARG A 87 5.18 -12.15 16.97
C ARG A 87 4.22 -11.67 18.05
N GLU A 88 3.15 -12.39 18.30
CA GLU A 88 2.18 -12.05 19.33
C GLU A 88 2.81 -12.10 20.73
N GLN A 89 3.66 -13.09 21.01
CA GLN A 89 4.40 -13.16 22.27
C GLN A 89 5.30 -11.93 22.46
N LEU A 90 6.01 -11.49 21.43
CA LEU A 90 6.82 -10.26 21.48
C LEU A 90 5.95 -9.02 21.76
N ARG A 91 4.75 -8.94 21.18
CA ARG A 91 3.81 -7.83 21.48
C ARG A 91 3.38 -7.86 22.93
N GLN A 92 3.01 -9.02 23.46
CA GLN A 92 2.56 -9.18 24.85
C GLN A 92 3.65 -8.86 25.87
N GLN A 93 4.91 -9.09 25.52
CA GLN A 93 6.05 -8.71 26.37
C GLN A 93 6.33 -7.20 26.35
N SER A 94 5.98 -6.51 25.26
CA SER A 94 6.40 -5.13 25.00
C SER A 94 5.31 -4.09 25.22
N PHE A 95 4.03 -4.48 25.14
CA PHE A 95 2.90 -3.55 25.12
C PHE A 95 1.72 -4.06 25.94
N THR A 96 1.01 -3.12 26.55
CA THR A 96 -0.27 -3.37 27.21
C THR A 96 -1.35 -3.75 26.18
N PRO A 97 -2.46 -4.39 26.61
CA PRO A 97 -3.55 -4.75 25.69
C PRO A 97 -4.15 -3.55 24.93
N ALA A 98 -4.23 -2.38 25.57
CA ALA A 98 -4.73 -1.17 24.93
C ALA A 98 -3.77 -0.65 23.84
N GLU A 99 -2.47 -0.61 24.14
CA GLU A 99 -1.45 -0.24 23.16
C GLU A 99 -1.42 -1.23 21.99
N GLN A 100 -1.60 -2.53 22.25
CA GLN A 100 -1.66 -3.53 21.19
C GLN A 100 -2.84 -3.32 20.24
N ALA A 101 -4.02 -3.01 20.80
CA ALA A 101 -5.20 -2.71 20.00
C ALA A 101 -5.03 -1.43 19.17
N GLN A 102 -4.29 -0.44 19.67
CA GLN A 102 -4.04 0.80 18.95
C GLN A 102 -2.97 0.65 17.87
N LEU A 103 -1.90 -0.10 18.14
CA LEU A 103 -0.72 -0.17 17.27
C LEU A 103 -0.77 -1.32 16.27
N PHE A 104 -1.43 -2.43 16.58
CA PHE A 104 -1.32 -3.67 15.81
C PHE A 104 -2.67 -4.28 15.41
N ALA A 105 -3.79 -3.56 15.54
CA ALA A 105 -5.10 -4.11 15.16
C ALA A 105 -5.13 -4.55 13.70
N GLU A 106 -4.67 -3.71 12.77
CA GLU A 106 -4.64 -4.03 11.34
C GLU A 106 -3.70 -5.20 11.03
N ASP A 107 -2.47 -5.17 11.54
CA ASP A 107 -1.52 -6.27 11.36
C ASP A 107 -2.09 -7.61 11.83
N ARG A 108 -2.74 -7.62 13.00
CA ARG A 108 -3.37 -8.83 13.55
C ARG A 108 -4.52 -9.32 12.69
N LEU A 109 -5.32 -8.41 12.11
CA LEU A 109 -6.38 -8.78 11.17
C LEU A 109 -5.81 -9.42 9.90
N MET A 110 -4.73 -8.84 9.35
CA MET A 110 -4.06 -9.37 8.17
C MET A 110 -3.41 -10.73 8.44
N GLU A 111 -2.75 -10.91 9.58
CA GLU A 111 -2.20 -12.21 10.03
C GLU A 111 -3.30 -13.27 10.13
N GLN A 112 -4.40 -12.92 10.78
CA GLN A 112 -5.56 -13.77 10.95
C GLN A 112 -6.23 -14.17 9.63
N LEU A 113 -6.39 -13.23 8.71
CA LEU A 113 -6.90 -13.50 7.37
C LEU A 113 -5.94 -14.42 6.60
N THR A 114 -4.63 -14.17 6.71
CA THR A 114 -3.60 -14.98 6.06
C THR A 114 -3.66 -16.43 6.52
N LEU A 115 -3.76 -16.66 7.83
CA LEU A 115 -3.90 -18.01 8.40
C LEU A 115 -5.16 -18.71 7.87
N ARG A 116 -6.32 -18.03 7.87
CA ARG A 116 -7.58 -18.61 7.38
C ARG A 116 -7.53 -18.95 5.90
N ARG A 117 -6.99 -18.06 5.06
CA ARG A 117 -6.79 -18.32 3.62
C ARG A 117 -5.82 -19.48 3.40
N ARG A 118 -4.76 -19.57 4.20
CA ARG A 118 -3.80 -20.67 4.11
C ARG A 118 -4.42 -21.99 4.53
N ALA A 119 -5.22 -22.00 5.60
CA ALA A 119 -5.99 -23.16 6.03
C ALA A 119 -6.93 -23.64 4.93
N LEU A 120 -7.66 -22.74 4.27
CA LEU A 120 -8.52 -23.09 3.14
C LEU A 120 -7.74 -23.66 1.94
N ALA A 121 -6.55 -23.12 1.65
CA ALA A 121 -5.71 -23.58 0.56
C ALA A 121 -5.11 -24.98 0.81
N GLU A 122 -4.75 -25.29 2.06
CA GLU A 122 -4.17 -26.57 2.46
C GLU A 122 -5.21 -27.63 2.87
N ALA A 123 -6.48 -27.23 3.04
CA ALA A 123 -7.55 -28.12 3.45
C ALA A 123 -7.85 -29.21 2.41
N ARG A 124 -8.35 -30.35 2.91
CA ARG A 124 -8.93 -31.39 2.06
C ARG A 124 -10.20 -30.87 1.40
N ASP A 125 -10.53 -31.39 0.22
CA ASP A 125 -11.72 -30.95 -0.51
C ASP A 125 -13.02 -31.13 0.28
N SER A 126 -13.08 -32.13 1.18
CA SER A 126 -14.21 -32.34 2.10
C SER A 126 -14.44 -31.17 3.06
N ASP A 127 -13.38 -30.45 3.43
CA ASP A 127 -13.39 -29.48 4.52
C ASP A 127 -13.43 -28.03 3.98
N LYS A 128 -13.09 -27.84 2.70
CA LYS A 128 -13.02 -26.51 2.06
C LYS A 128 -14.33 -25.74 2.14
N SER A 129 -15.47 -26.38 1.91
CA SER A 129 -16.77 -25.69 1.96
C SER A 129 -17.08 -25.15 3.35
N GLN A 130 -16.74 -25.90 4.39
CA GLN A 130 -16.93 -25.49 5.78
C GLN A 130 -16.00 -24.32 6.11
N LEU A 131 -14.70 -24.45 5.83
CA LEU A 131 -13.72 -23.40 6.10
C LEU A 131 -13.99 -22.10 5.33
N ALA A 132 -14.48 -22.20 4.10
CA ALA A 132 -14.90 -21.03 3.32
C ALA A 132 -16.07 -20.31 4.01
N SER A 133 -17.07 -21.07 4.50
CA SER A 133 -18.21 -20.50 5.23
C SER A 133 -17.78 -19.85 6.56
N GLU A 134 -16.85 -20.48 7.28
CA GLU A 134 -16.27 -19.91 8.51
C GLU A 134 -15.49 -18.62 8.24
N LEU A 135 -14.74 -18.57 7.14
CA LEU A 135 -14.04 -17.35 6.72
C LEU A 135 -15.03 -16.23 6.39
N ASP A 136 -16.09 -16.53 5.63
CA ASP A 136 -17.10 -15.53 5.27
C ASP A 136 -17.84 -15.01 6.52
N LEU A 137 -18.19 -15.88 7.47
CA LEU A 137 -18.78 -15.47 8.76
C LEU A 137 -17.83 -14.57 9.56
N TRP A 138 -16.55 -14.95 9.65
CA TRP A 138 -15.55 -14.14 10.33
C TRP A 138 -15.37 -12.77 9.66
N LEU A 139 -15.38 -12.71 8.32
CA LEU A 139 -15.27 -11.45 7.58
C LEU A 139 -16.41 -10.48 7.91
N VAL A 140 -17.64 -10.96 8.09
CA VAL A 140 -18.79 -10.12 8.45
C VAL A 140 -18.56 -9.36 9.76
N GLU A 141 -17.86 -9.97 10.73
CA GLU A 141 -17.57 -9.37 12.03
C GLU A 141 -16.42 -8.34 12.01
N GLN A 142 -15.69 -8.23 10.90
CA GLN A 142 -14.54 -7.32 10.78
C GLN A 142 -14.94 -5.86 10.50
N PRO A 143 -14.06 -4.87 10.72
CA PRO A 143 -14.35 -3.48 10.37
C PRO A 143 -14.74 -3.29 8.90
N SER A 144 -15.60 -2.30 8.60
CA SER A 144 -16.13 -2.09 7.23
C SER A 144 -15.03 -1.86 6.20
N TRP A 145 -14.02 -1.04 6.54
CA TRP A 145 -12.89 -0.76 5.66
C TRP A 145 -12.14 -2.05 5.25
N PHE A 146 -12.04 -3.02 6.16
CA PHE A 146 -11.36 -4.29 5.91
C PHE A 146 -12.19 -5.18 4.99
N ARG A 147 -13.51 -5.27 5.26
CA ARG A 147 -14.44 -6.02 4.41
C ARG A 147 -14.48 -5.46 2.98
N GLU A 148 -14.48 -4.13 2.84
CA GLU A 148 -14.45 -3.46 1.54
C GLU A 148 -13.15 -3.74 0.78
N ALA A 149 -12.00 -3.65 1.45
CA ALA A 149 -10.71 -3.98 0.83
C ALA A 149 -10.64 -5.43 0.34
N GLU A 150 -11.19 -6.36 1.13
CA GLU A 150 -11.26 -7.79 0.79
C GLU A 150 -12.22 -8.07 -0.38
N ALA A 151 -13.40 -7.46 -0.36
CA ALA A 151 -14.37 -7.55 -1.45
C ALA A 151 -13.79 -6.98 -2.75
N ASN A 152 -13.12 -5.83 -2.68
CA ASN A 152 -12.46 -5.21 -3.84
C ASN A 152 -11.34 -6.09 -4.39
N SER A 153 -10.53 -6.70 -3.51
CA SER A 153 -9.46 -7.61 -3.92
C SER A 153 -10.00 -8.85 -4.64
N ARG A 154 -11.13 -9.40 -4.15
CA ARG A 154 -11.82 -10.52 -4.81
C ARG A 154 -12.38 -10.10 -6.17
N LEU A 155 -13.06 -8.95 -6.23
CA LEU A 155 -13.63 -8.40 -7.46
C LEU A 155 -12.56 -8.15 -8.52
N LEU A 156 -11.38 -7.65 -8.15
CA LEU A 156 -10.27 -7.45 -9.10
C LEU A 156 -9.82 -8.76 -9.74
N LYS A 157 -9.74 -9.84 -8.96
CA LYS A 157 -9.41 -11.17 -9.48
C LYS A 157 -10.51 -11.69 -10.42
N GLU A 158 -11.78 -11.55 -10.03
CA GLU A 158 -12.92 -11.93 -10.86
C GLU A 158 -12.95 -11.15 -12.19
N LEU A 159 -12.71 -9.84 -12.16
CA LEU A 159 -12.61 -9.02 -13.36
C LEU A 159 -11.46 -9.46 -14.28
N GLN A 160 -10.33 -9.91 -13.73
CA GLN A 160 -9.23 -10.46 -14.51
C GLN A 160 -9.58 -11.81 -15.16
N GLU A 161 -10.35 -12.66 -14.46
CA GLU A 161 -10.86 -13.92 -15.02
C GLU A 161 -11.89 -13.64 -16.13
N LEU A 162 -12.76 -12.65 -15.93
CA LEU A 162 -13.73 -12.18 -16.93
C LEU A 162 -13.07 -11.63 -18.20
N GLU A 163 -11.92 -10.97 -18.10
CA GLU A 163 -11.17 -10.50 -19.28
C GLU A 163 -10.73 -11.64 -20.20
N GLN A 164 -10.54 -12.85 -19.69
CA GLN A 164 -10.14 -14.02 -20.47
C GLN A 164 -11.34 -14.78 -21.06
N MET A 165 -12.56 -14.41 -20.69
CA MET A 165 -13.78 -15.04 -21.18
C MET A 165 -14.21 -14.48 -22.55
N ASP A 166 -15.01 -15.27 -23.26
CA ASP A 166 -15.70 -14.80 -24.47
C ASP A 166 -16.59 -13.57 -24.16
N PRO A 167 -16.60 -12.52 -25.01
CA PRO A 167 -17.32 -11.29 -24.73
C PRO A 167 -18.82 -11.48 -24.47
N ALA A 168 -19.49 -12.40 -25.17
CA ALA A 168 -20.92 -12.63 -24.98
C ALA A 168 -21.21 -13.32 -23.64
N LYS A 169 -20.35 -14.27 -23.24
CA LYS A 169 -20.43 -14.93 -21.94
C LYS A 169 -20.13 -13.98 -20.79
N ARG A 170 -19.12 -13.12 -20.96
CA ARG A 170 -18.74 -12.08 -20.00
C ARG A 170 -19.89 -11.10 -19.77
N ASP A 171 -20.50 -10.57 -20.83
CA ASP A 171 -21.61 -9.62 -20.72
C ASP A 171 -22.83 -10.26 -20.03
N ALA A 172 -23.13 -11.54 -20.32
CA ALA A 172 -24.20 -12.26 -19.63
C ALA A 172 -23.92 -12.43 -18.12
N LEU A 173 -22.69 -12.82 -17.75
CA LEU A 173 -22.31 -12.98 -16.34
C LEU A 173 -22.28 -11.63 -15.60
N LEU A 174 -21.78 -10.57 -16.23
CA LEU A 174 -21.81 -9.21 -15.67
C LEU A 174 -23.24 -8.70 -15.47
N LEU A 175 -24.15 -9.00 -16.40
CA LEU A 175 -25.56 -8.65 -16.26
C LEU A 175 -26.20 -9.37 -15.08
N GLU A 176 -25.89 -10.65 -14.89
CA GLU A 176 -26.40 -11.47 -13.78
C GLU A 176 -25.85 -11.00 -12.42
N THR A 177 -24.55 -10.73 -12.35
CA THR A 177 -23.84 -10.44 -11.09
C THR A 177 -23.83 -8.97 -10.68
N GLY A 178 -23.79 -8.07 -11.65
CA GLY A 178 -23.59 -6.63 -11.45
C GLY A 178 -24.60 -5.73 -12.16
N GLY A 179 -25.57 -6.30 -12.87
CA GLY A 179 -26.63 -5.54 -13.56
C GLY A 179 -26.16 -4.81 -14.82
N PRO A 180 -27.06 -4.06 -15.47
CA PRO A 180 -26.77 -3.36 -16.72
C PRO A 180 -25.67 -2.30 -16.57
N GLU A 181 -25.56 -1.65 -15.40
CA GLU A 181 -24.53 -0.65 -15.14
C GLU A 181 -23.11 -1.25 -15.11
N ALA A 182 -22.96 -2.51 -14.68
CA ALA A 182 -21.68 -3.20 -14.73
C ALA A 182 -21.26 -3.51 -16.18
N VAL A 183 -22.22 -3.96 -16.99
CA VAL A 183 -22.00 -4.21 -18.42
C VAL A 183 -21.58 -2.92 -19.14
N ASP A 184 -22.30 -1.82 -18.91
CA ASP A 184 -22.02 -0.55 -19.56
C ASP A 184 -20.64 0.01 -19.18
N ARG A 185 -20.28 -0.02 -17.89
CA ARG A 185 -18.95 0.42 -17.44
C ARG A 185 -17.83 -0.44 -18.05
N MET A 186 -18.05 -1.75 -18.16
CA MET A 186 -17.07 -2.65 -18.79
C MET A 186 -16.92 -2.40 -20.29
N ARG A 187 -18.02 -2.10 -20.99
CA ARG A 187 -17.97 -1.71 -22.41
C ARG A 187 -17.26 -0.37 -22.61
N GLN A 188 -17.55 0.63 -21.77
CA GLN A 188 -16.86 1.92 -21.79
C GLN A 188 -15.36 1.77 -21.53
N LEU A 189 -14.98 0.93 -20.56
CA LEU A 189 -13.58 0.62 -20.27
C LEU A 189 -12.87 -0.01 -21.47
N GLU A 190 -13.52 -0.95 -22.15
CA GLU A 190 -12.96 -1.60 -23.33
C GLU A 190 -12.80 -0.62 -24.51
N GLN A 191 -13.80 0.23 -24.74
CA GLN A 191 -13.72 1.30 -25.74
C GLN A 191 -12.56 2.26 -25.47
N TYR A 192 -12.42 2.71 -24.22
CA TYR A 192 -11.29 3.57 -23.82
C TYR A 192 -9.94 2.86 -24.05
N ARG A 193 -9.83 1.57 -23.71
CA ARG A 193 -8.61 0.78 -23.93
C ARG A 193 -8.29 0.63 -25.42
N GLN A 194 -9.28 0.40 -26.27
CA GLN A 194 -9.09 0.28 -27.72
C GLN A 194 -8.65 1.61 -28.34
N GLY A 195 -9.36 2.71 -28.03
CA GLY A 195 -8.99 4.04 -28.50
C GLY A 195 -7.58 4.44 -28.06
N PHE A 196 -7.22 4.20 -26.80
CA PHE A 196 -5.86 4.45 -26.31
C PHE A 196 -4.80 3.61 -27.04
N LYS A 197 -5.08 2.33 -27.34
CA LYS A 197 -4.14 1.46 -28.08
C LYS A 197 -3.92 1.96 -29.51
N GLU A 198 -4.98 2.40 -30.19
CA GLU A 198 -4.90 2.96 -31.54
C GLU A 198 -4.08 4.27 -31.56
N GLN A 199 -4.38 5.18 -30.62
CA GLN A 199 -3.66 6.43 -30.42
C GLN A 199 -2.17 6.20 -30.12
N LEU A 200 -1.86 5.24 -29.24
CA LEU A 200 -0.49 4.83 -28.95
C LEU A 200 0.21 4.25 -30.17
N SER A 201 -0.49 3.43 -30.96
CA SER A 201 0.07 2.88 -32.20
C SER A 201 0.39 3.97 -33.22
N GLY A 202 -0.48 4.97 -33.37
CA GLY A 202 -0.25 6.15 -34.21
C GLY A 202 0.96 6.97 -33.74
N TYR A 203 1.01 7.31 -32.45
CA TYR A 203 2.15 7.98 -31.83
C TYR A 203 3.47 7.23 -32.06
N LEU A 204 3.50 5.91 -31.84
CA LEU A 204 4.70 5.10 -32.03
C LEU A 204 5.11 5.01 -33.50
N ALA A 205 4.16 4.96 -34.43
CA ALA A 205 4.44 4.96 -35.86
C ALA A 205 5.09 6.28 -36.30
N GLU A 206 4.59 7.42 -35.82
CA GLU A 206 5.16 8.72 -36.11
C GLU A 206 6.54 8.90 -35.47
N ARG A 207 6.71 8.49 -34.21
CA ARG A 207 8.01 8.51 -33.53
C ARG A 207 9.08 7.70 -34.27
N LYS A 208 8.70 6.56 -34.86
CA LYS A 208 9.64 5.72 -35.65
C LYS A 208 10.12 6.40 -36.93
N GLN A 209 9.36 7.34 -37.47
CA GLN A 209 9.76 8.11 -38.66
C GLN A 209 10.75 9.23 -38.32
N LEU A 210 10.84 9.65 -37.05
CA LEU A 210 11.77 10.67 -36.61
C LEU A 210 13.21 10.15 -36.58
N PRO A 211 14.18 10.91 -37.15
CA PRO A 211 15.60 10.64 -36.99
C PRO A 211 15.98 10.56 -35.50
N ASN A 212 16.93 9.68 -35.15
CA ASN A 212 17.39 9.51 -33.75
C ASN A 212 17.75 10.85 -33.09
N GLU A 213 18.42 11.73 -33.84
CA GLU A 213 18.88 13.06 -33.39
C GLU A 213 17.72 14.02 -33.08
N ALA A 214 16.57 13.86 -33.75
CA ALA A 214 15.39 14.71 -33.57
C ALA A 214 14.41 14.17 -32.51
N ARG A 215 14.49 12.88 -32.15
CA ARG A 215 13.52 12.25 -31.22
C ARG A 215 13.50 12.90 -29.86
N ALA A 216 14.66 13.14 -29.25
CA ALA A 216 14.73 13.73 -27.90
C ALA A 216 14.19 15.17 -27.90
N ALA A 217 14.54 15.97 -28.90
CA ALA A 217 14.12 17.36 -29.02
C ALA A 217 12.62 17.51 -29.32
N GLN A 218 12.05 16.63 -30.15
CA GLN A 218 10.64 16.70 -30.57
C GLN A 218 9.70 15.82 -29.72
N GLN A 219 10.23 15.10 -28.73
CA GLN A 219 9.47 14.14 -27.91
C GLN A 219 8.27 14.80 -27.23
N GLN A 220 8.47 15.99 -26.64
CA GLN A 220 7.43 16.65 -25.85
C GLN A 220 6.32 17.23 -26.75
N GLU A 221 6.69 17.77 -27.92
CA GLU A 221 5.73 18.25 -28.91
C GLU A 221 4.94 17.10 -29.53
N LEU A 222 5.61 15.98 -29.81
CA LEU A 222 4.96 14.77 -30.28
C LEU A 222 3.99 14.20 -29.22
N LEU A 223 4.39 14.17 -27.94
CA LEU A 223 3.49 13.76 -26.86
C LEU A 223 2.28 14.69 -26.72
N ALA A 224 2.49 16.00 -26.73
CA ALA A 224 1.41 16.98 -26.58
C ALA A 224 0.39 16.95 -27.72
N ARG A 225 0.81 16.55 -28.93
CA ARG A 225 -0.11 16.36 -30.06
C ARG A 225 -0.95 15.10 -29.96
N TRP A 226 -0.41 14.05 -29.34
CA TRP A 226 -1.08 12.76 -29.26
C TRP A 226 -1.78 12.51 -27.93
N PHE A 227 -1.41 13.15 -26.82
CA PHE A 227 -1.91 12.81 -25.49
C PHE A 227 -2.01 14.03 -24.57
N GLU A 228 -2.96 13.98 -23.64
CA GLU A 228 -3.09 14.96 -22.57
C GLU A 228 -1.94 14.84 -21.56
N PRO A 229 -1.55 15.94 -20.88
CA PRO A 229 -0.42 15.95 -19.93
C PRO A 229 -0.50 14.88 -18.83
N GLY A 230 -1.71 14.51 -18.40
CA GLY A 230 -1.93 13.45 -17.41
C GLY A 230 -1.50 12.05 -17.87
N GLU A 231 -1.45 11.80 -19.18
CA GLU A 231 -1.14 10.50 -19.77
C GLU A 231 0.33 10.36 -20.19
N TRP A 232 1.10 11.46 -20.19
CA TRP A 232 2.47 11.47 -20.70
C TRP A 232 3.38 10.44 -20.00
N ARG A 233 3.35 10.38 -18.66
CA ARG A 233 4.15 9.40 -17.90
C ARG A 233 3.84 7.95 -18.28
N ARG A 234 2.56 7.64 -18.52
CA ARG A 234 2.11 6.30 -18.94
C ARG A 234 2.63 6.00 -20.35
N VAL A 235 2.47 6.93 -21.28
CA VAL A 235 2.89 6.77 -22.68
C VAL A 235 4.40 6.61 -22.80
N GLU A 236 5.17 7.40 -22.07
CA GLU A 236 6.63 7.28 -22.04
C GLU A 236 7.08 5.92 -21.52
N ALA A 237 6.51 5.45 -20.41
CA ALA A 237 6.82 4.13 -19.86
C ALA A 237 6.48 3.01 -20.86
N LEU A 238 5.30 3.07 -21.50
CA LEU A 238 4.90 2.10 -22.52
C LEU A 238 5.80 2.16 -23.76
N THR A 239 6.26 3.35 -24.14
CA THR A 239 7.14 3.54 -25.29
C THR A 239 8.50 2.90 -25.04
N ARG A 240 9.07 3.09 -23.83
CA ARG A 240 10.31 2.43 -23.40
C ARG A 240 10.17 0.90 -23.45
N LEU A 241 9.08 0.37 -22.91
CA LEU A 241 8.78 -1.07 -22.95
C LEU A 241 8.65 -1.62 -24.37
N LYS A 242 8.02 -0.88 -25.29
CA LYS A 242 7.77 -1.34 -26.66
C LYS A 242 8.95 -1.15 -27.60
N LEU A 243 9.84 -0.19 -27.34
CA LEU A 243 11.02 0.12 -28.17
C LEU A 243 12.34 -0.40 -27.56
N GLY A 244 12.35 -0.86 -26.30
CA GLY A 244 13.55 -1.36 -25.64
C GLY A 244 14.58 -0.28 -25.32
N GLU A 245 14.17 0.99 -25.23
CA GLU A 245 15.08 2.11 -24.96
C GLU A 245 15.37 2.23 -23.44
N PRO A 246 16.64 2.43 -23.01
CA PRO A 246 17.00 2.64 -21.60
C PRO A 246 16.46 3.98 -21.08
N PRO A 247 16.36 4.18 -19.74
CA PRO A 247 15.91 5.44 -19.17
C PRO A 247 16.82 6.59 -19.63
N ALA A 248 16.21 7.70 -20.06
CA ALA A 248 16.94 8.95 -20.25
C ALA A 248 17.36 9.47 -18.87
N GLU A 249 18.66 9.66 -18.69
CA GLU A 249 19.26 10.33 -17.52
C GLU A 249 18.94 11.82 -17.48
#